data_AF-A0A7X8HT16-F1
#
_entry.id   AF-A0A7X8HT16-F1
#
_cell.length_a   1.000
_cell.length_b   1.000
_cell.length_c   1.000
_cell.angle_alpha   90.00
_cell.angle_beta   90.00
_cell.angle_gamma   90.00
#
_symmetry.space_group_name_H-M   'P 1'
#
loop_
_entity.id
_entity.type
_entity.pdbx_description
1 polymer ?
#
loop_
_entity_poly.entity_id
_entity_poly.type
_entity_poly.pdbx_seq_one_letter_code
_entity_poly.pdbx_strand_id
1 'polypeptide(L)'
;MKRKYLLYIAVLCFSGLVLISCYSRHPELFFDPIDSAVQCEDQRAIIFIATSGAWRSAVGITSFPDGGTPKYLLQEMNLFYFIPEKDSLVRLYSFDDLVKCGGAHPSNWKQRLMIKDDKIYCSLQPIAGWELLSKKCRYLVDSVDFATIKQKYSWVLVIDIKDKKTSFVEMDFPEISKHDSTYISIGELKKKLARLPVVALGLDIKQIYPKSAKAYIDEVIYFKNRSPLYQRAVIEQFIASKSKKEVEQLLNKMKKHESKLEGLEKMEYEIYSKDIYNMLEDML
;
A
#
# COMPACT_ATOMS: atom_id res chain seq x y z
N MET A 1 -15.96 35.81 41.69
CA MET A 1 -16.17 35.77 40.22
C MET A 1 -15.03 35.11 39.43
N LYS A 2 -13.75 35.37 39.71
CA LYS A 2 -12.60 34.89 38.88
C LYS A 2 -12.45 33.35 38.74
N ARG A 3 -12.85 32.56 39.74
CA ARG A 3 -12.65 31.09 39.76
C ARG A 3 -13.55 30.31 38.79
N LYS A 4 -14.76 30.81 38.51
CA LYS A 4 -15.70 30.18 37.56
C LYS A 4 -15.23 30.38 36.11
N TYR A 5 -14.72 31.57 35.78
CA TYR A 5 -14.17 31.85 34.44
C TYR A 5 -12.92 31.01 34.13
N LEU A 6 -12.07 30.77 35.13
CA LEU A 6 -10.89 29.89 34.99
C LEU A 6 -11.28 28.44 34.70
N LEU A 7 -12.35 27.94 35.31
CA LEU A 7 -12.88 26.60 35.04
C LEU A 7 -13.46 26.50 33.63
N TYR A 8 -14.20 27.52 33.17
CA TYR A 8 -14.74 27.56 31.81
C TYR A 8 -13.64 27.62 30.74
N ILE A 9 -12.58 28.42 30.96
CA ILE A 9 -11.43 28.48 30.07
C ILE A 9 -10.69 27.14 30.04
N ALA A 10 -10.50 26.49 31.20
CA ALA A 10 -9.88 25.17 31.26
C ALA A 10 -10.70 24.11 30.51
N VAL A 11 -12.03 24.08 30.67
CA VAL A 11 -12.93 23.16 29.95
C VAL A 11 -12.95 23.46 28.44
N LEU A 12 -12.93 24.74 28.02
CA LEU A 12 -12.83 25.14 26.62
C LEU A 12 -11.49 24.70 26.00
N CYS A 13 -10.36 24.93 26.67
CA CYS A 13 -9.05 24.47 26.22
C CYS A 13 -8.97 22.93 26.18
N PHE A 14 -9.56 22.23 27.15
CA PHE A 14 -9.59 20.77 27.18
C PHE A 14 -10.49 20.20 26.07
N SER A 15 -11.64 20.82 25.81
CA SER A 15 -12.51 20.45 24.69
C SER A 15 -11.88 20.73 23.32
N GLY A 16 -11.07 21.80 23.21
CA GLY A 16 -10.28 22.10 22.02
C GLY A 16 -9.17 21.07 21.75
N LEU A 17 -8.54 20.53 22.81
CA LEU A 17 -7.57 19.44 22.72
C LEU A 17 -8.21 18.11 22.27
N VAL A 18 -9.49 17.87 22.59
CA VAL A 18 -10.24 16.67 22.19
C VAL A 18 -10.66 16.69 20.70
N LEU A 19 -10.62 17.86 20.05
CA LEU A 19 -10.98 18.01 18.63
C LEU A 19 -9.79 17.89 17.66
N ILE A 20 -8.57 17.74 18.17
CA ILE A 20 -7.39 17.51 17.32
C ILE A 20 -7.39 16.04 16.91
N SER A 21 -7.56 15.78 15.61
CA SER A 21 -7.48 14.44 15.03
C SER A 21 -6.22 13.72 15.51
N CYS A 22 -6.36 12.54 16.11
CA CYS A 22 -5.24 11.67 16.51
C CYS A 22 -4.48 11.08 15.30
N TYR A 23 -4.95 11.33 14.08
CA TYR A 23 -4.33 10.81 12.87
C TYR A 23 -4.05 11.93 11.87
N SER A 24 -3.07 11.69 11.01
CA SER A 24 -2.74 12.55 9.88
C SER A 24 -3.99 12.82 9.04
N ARG A 25 -4.07 14.02 8.48
CA ARG A 25 -5.20 14.41 7.63
C ARG A 25 -5.23 13.63 6.31
N HIS A 26 -4.05 13.39 5.75
CA HIS A 26 -3.86 12.78 4.44
C HIS A 26 -3.34 11.35 4.59
N PRO A 27 -3.83 10.41 3.76
CA PRO A 27 -3.35 9.04 3.81
C PRO A 27 -2.03 8.87 3.07
N GLU A 28 -1.19 7.98 3.57
CA GLU A 28 -0.06 7.42 2.86
C GLU A 28 -0.51 6.15 2.13
N LEU A 29 -0.12 6.00 0.87
CA LEU A 29 -0.37 4.79 0.07
C LEU A 29 0.90 3.97 -0.07
N PHE A 30 0.75 2.65 -0.15
CA PHE A 30 1.84 1.72 -0.42
C PHE A 30 1.43 0.55 -1.31
N PHE A 31 2.43 0.03 -2.02
CA PHE A 31 2.39 -1.24 -2.72
C PHE A 31 3.78 -1.84 -2.69
N ASP A 32 3.97 -2.93 -1.94
CA ASP A 32 5.29 -3.50 -1.68
C ASP A 32 5.29 -5.02 -1.87
N PRO A 33 6.08 -5.56 -2.83
CA PRO A 33 6.36 -6.99 -2.89
C PRO A 33 7.04 -7.47 -1.60
N ILE A 34 6.64 -8.65 -1.12
CA ILE A 34 7.15 -9.21 0.13
C ILE A 34 8.61 -9.66 0.01
N ASP A 35 8.90 -10.40 -1.06
CA ASP A 35 10.23 -10.93 -1.36
C ASP A 35 10.39 -11.07 -2.89
N SER A 36 11.45 -11.75 -3.33
CA SER A 36 11.71 -12.10 -4.73
C SER A 36 10.51 -12.76 -5.41
N ALA A 37 10.37 -12.47 -6.70
CA ALA A 37 9.32 -13.01 -7.54
C ALA A 37 9.83 -14.22 -8.34
N VAL A 38 8.91 -15.02 -8.85
CA VAL A 38 9.22 -16.14 -9.75
C VAL A 38 8.68 -15.83 -11.13
N GLN A 39 9.51 -16.01 -12.15
CA GLN A 39 9.12 -15.91 -13.55
C GLN A 39 8.79 -17.30 -14.11
N CYS A 40 7.73 -17.38 -14.91
CA CYS A 40 7.41 -18.58 -15.69
C CYS A 40 8.55 -18.92 -16.67
N GLU A 41 8.70 -20.19 -17.03
CA GLU A 41 9.73 -20.68 -17.97
C GLU A 41 9.68 -19.97 -19.33
N ASP A 42 8.48 -19.69 -19.82
CA ASP A 42 8.25 -18.94 -21.06
C ASP A 42 8.54 -17.44 -20.95
N GLN A 43 8.96 -16.97 -19.77
CA GLN A 43 9.26 -15.59 -19.41
C GLN A 43 8.08 -14.61 -19.55
N ARG A 44 6.87 -15.09 -19.88
CA ARG A 44 5.71 -14.23 -20.17
C ARG A 44 5.06 -13.65 -18.93
N ALA A 45 5.19 -14.33 -17.79
CA ALA A 45 4.52 -13.93 -16.56
C ALA A 45 5.44 -14.00 -15.33
N ILE A 46 5.11 -13.15 -14.36
CA ILE A 46 5.79 -13.00 -13.09
C ILE A 46 4.78 -13.22 -11.96
N ILE A 47 5.12 -14.10 -11.05
CA ILE A 47 4.34 -14.44 -9.87
C ILE A 47 5.02 -13.87 -8.64
N PHE A 48 4.26 -13.15 -7.82
CA PHE A 48 4.78 -12.55 -6.60
C PHE A 48 3.66 -12.30 -5.59
N ILE A 49 4.02 -12.20 -4.32
CA ILE A 49 3.11 -11.71 -3.28
C ILE A 49 3.48 -10.26 -2.99
N ALA A 50 2.48 -9.40 -2.90
CA ALA A 50 2.65 -8.02 -2.48
C ALA A 50 1.59 -7.63 -1.47
N THR A 51 1.95 -6.65 -0.66
CA THR A 51 1.04 -5.97 0.25
C THR A 51 0.70 -4.61 -0.33
N SER A 52 -0.54 -4.20 -0.14
CA SER A 52 -1.05 -2.94 -0.66
C SER A 52 -2.00 -2.31 0.34
N GLY A 53 -2.05 -0.98 0.36
CA GLY A 53 -2.98 -0.33 1.23
C GLY A 53 -2.79 1.17 1.38
N ALA A 54 -3.48 1.67 2.38
CA ALA A 54 -3.50 3.06 2.74
C ALA A 54 -3.62 3.21 4.25
N TRP A 55 -2.85 4.11 4.85
CA TRP A 55 -2.95 4.39 6.28
C TRP A 55 -2.85 5.88 6.58
N ARG A 56 -3.30 6.27 7.77
CA ARG A 56 -3.04 7.57 8.35
C ARG A 56 -2.17 7.40 9.59
N SER A 57 -1.02 8.05 9.59
CA SER A 57 -0.05 8.01 10.68
C SER A 57 -0.67 8.62 11.94
N ALA A 58 -0.35 8.09 13.11
CA ALA A 58 -0.77 8.71 14.37
C ALA A 58 -0.06 10.06 14.52
N VAL A 59 -0.71 11.03 15.17
CA VAL A 59 -0.15 12.38 15.36
C VAL A 59 -0.39 12.90 16.79
N GLY A 60 0.34 13.95 17.14
CA GLY A 60 0.24 14.58 18.46
C GLY A 60 0.69 13.64 19.57
N ILE A 61 -0.10 13.52 20.63
CA ILE A 61 0.24 12.65 21.77
C ILE A 61 0.18 11.16 21.38
N THR A 62 -0.67 10.80 20.42
CA THR A 62 -0.84 9.40 20.02
C THR A 62 0.31 8.83 19.20
N SER A 63 1.22 9.66 18.71
CA SER A 63 2.45 9.20 18.05
C SER A 63 3.59 8.89 19.01
N PHE A 64 3.44 9.14 20.32
CA PHE A 64 4.47 8.82 21.31
C PHE A 64 4.30 7.41 21.89
N PRO A 65 5.39 6.69 22.22
CA PRO A 65 6.80 7.09 22.05
C PRO A 65 7.39 6.76 20.67
N ASP A 66 6.78 5.85 19.90
CA ASP A 66 7.39 5.21 18.73
C ASP A 66 6.50 5.31 17.47
N GLY A 67 6.10 6.53 17.12
CA GLY A 67 5.24 6.82 15.96
C GLY A 67 3.75 6.46 16.14
N GLY A 68 3.41 5.69 17.18
CA GLY A 68 2.03 5.28 17.49
C GLY A 68 1.49 4.22 16.53
N THR A 69 0.25 3.77 16.76
CA THR A 69 -0.41 2.81 15.85
C THR A 69 -1.14 3.57 14.74
N PRO A 70 -0.80 3.36 13.46
CA PRO A 70 -1.48 4.02 12.36
C PRO A 70 -2.92 3.51 12.22
N LYS A 71 -3.78 4.36 11.63
CA LYS A 71 -5.13 3.96 11.23
C LYS A 71 -5.12 3.52 9.77
N TYR A 72 -5.27 2.22 9.54
CA TYR A 72 -5.42 1.66 8.19
C TYR A 72 -6.80 2.00 7.62
N LEU A 73 -6.82 2.47 6.37
CA LEU A 73 -8.02 2.67 5.54
C LEU A 73 -8.21 1.51 4.57
N LEU A 74 -7.10 0.92 4.12
CA LEU A 74 -7.03 -0.28 3.32
C LEU A 74 -5.78 -1.05 3.74
N GLN A 75 -5.88 -2.37 3.85
CA GLN A 75 -4.75 -3.23 4.10
C GLN A 75 -5.02 -4.59 3.47
N GLU A 76 -4.24 -4.96 2.46
CA GLU A 76 -4.39 -6.19 1.72
C GLU A 76 -3.02 -6.87 1.52
N MET A 77 -3.07 -8.18 1.32
CA MET A 77 -1.91 -8.99 0.93
C MET A 77 -2.39 -10.02 -0.08
N ASN A 78 -1.80 -10.02 -1.26
CA ASN A 78 -2.33 -10.73 -2.41
C ASN A 78 -1.22 -11.43 -3.19
N LEU A 79 -1.51 -12.62 -3.71
CA LEU A 79 -0.71 -13.30 -4.72
C LEU A 79 -1.14 -12.80 -6.11
N PHE A 80 -0.18 -12.37 -6.90
CA PHE A 80 -0.40 -11.78 -8.22
C PHE A 80 0.21 -12.61 -9.34
N TYR A 81 -0.46 -12.52 -10.50
CA TYR A 81 0.02 -12.95 -11.82
C TYR A 81 0.16 -11.71 -12.69
N PHE A 82 1.39 -11.37 -13.05
CA PHE A 82 1.70 -10.17 -13.83
C PHE A 82 2.27 -10.53 -15.19
N ILE A 83 1.68 -9.98 -16.25
CA ILE A 83 2.17 -10.09 -17.63
C ILE A 83 2.76 -8.73 -18.03
N PRO A 84 4.09 -8.54 -18.00
CA PRO A 84 4.71 -7.25 -18.26
C PRO A 84 4.43 -6.69 -19.65
N GLU A 85 4.37 -7.54 -20.68
CA GLU A 85 4.12 -7.09 -22.07
C GLU A 85 2.71 -6.53 -22.28
N LYS A 86 1.76 -6.90 -21.42
CA LYS A 86 0.35 -6.49 -21.53
C LYS A 86 -0.04 -5.47 -20.46
N ASP A 87 0.89 -5.06 -19.60
CA ASP A 87 0.61 -4.27 -18.40
C ASP A 87 -0.59 -4.83 -17.60
N SER A 88 -0.69 -6.15 -17.55
CA SER A 88 -1.85 -6.85 -16.98
C SER A 88 -1.47 -7.49 -15.66
N LEU A 89 -2.06 -6.98 -14.58
CA LEU A 89 -1.92 -7.52 -13.23
C LEU A 89 -3.22 -8.19 -12.79
N VAL A 90 -3.14 -9.47 -12.44
CA VAL A 90 -4.29 -10.26 -12.00
C VAL A 90 -4.04 -10.76 -10.59
N ARG A 91 -4.99 -10.53 -9.68
CA ARG A 91 -4.98 -11.15 -8.36
C ARG A 91 -5.41 -12.61 -8.46
N LEU A 92 -4.56 -13.52 -8.02
CA LEU A 92 -4.83 -14.96 -7.98
C LEU A 92 -5.45 -15.41 -6.66
N TYR A 93 -4.96 -14.85 -5.54
CA TYR A 93 -5.41 -15.24 -4.21
C TYR A 93 -5.23 -14.09 -3.22
N SER A 94 -6.15 -14.00 -2.25
CA SER A 94 -6.09 -13.02 -1.16
C SER A 94 -5.75 -13.70 0.17
N PHE A 95 -4.82 -13.11 0.92
CA PHE A 95 -4.40 -13.54 2.24
C PHE A 95 -5.05 -12.69 3.36
N ASP A 96 -6.29 -12.24 3.17
CA ASP A 96 -6.99 -11.36 4.13
C ASP A 96 -7.09 -11.94 5.54
N ASP A 97 -7.16 -13.27 5.67
CA ASP A 97 -7.15 -13.96 6.96
C ASP A 97 -5.82 -13.76 7.70
N LEU A 98 -4.68 -13.85 7.00
CA LEU A 98 -3.37 -13.53 7.56
C LEU A 98 -3.21 -12.05 7.89
N VAL A 99 -3.75 -11.15 7.04
CA VAL A 99 -3.71 -9.70 7.29
C VAL A 99 -4.48 -9.35 8.56
N LYS A 100 -5.65 -9.95 8.80
CA LYS A 100 -6.42 -9.76 10.04
C LYS A 100 -5.65 -10.19 11.29
N CYS A 101 -4.79 -11.20 11.17
CA CYS A 101 -3.96 -11.70 12.26
C CYS A 101 -2.70 -10.86 12.50
N GLY A 102 -1.93 -10.60 11.45
CA GLY A 102 -0.55 -10.11 11.56
C GLY A 102 -0.28 -8.77 10.87
N GLY A 103 -1.30 -8.16 10.26
CA GLY A 103 -1.15 -7.03 9.36
C GLY A 103 -0.47 -7.39 8.04
N ALA A 104 -0.36 -6.42 7.13
CA ALA A 104 0.24 -6.59 5.81
C ALA A 104 1.62 -5.93 5.68
N HIS A 105 2.43 -5.96 6.75
CA HIS A 105 3.83 -5.50 6.64
C HIS A 105 4.67 -6.59 5.99
N PRO A 106 5.38 -6.33 4.87
CA PRO A 106 6.24 -7.31 4.21
C PRO A 106 7.20 -8.03 5.15
N SER A 107 7.82 -7.30 6.08
CA SER A 107 8.77 -7.83 7.07
C SER A 107 8.17 -8.78 8.11
N ASN A 108 6.84 -8.95 8.15
CA ASN A 108 6.22 -9.94 9.01
C ASN A 108 6.18 -11.32 8.38
N TRP A 109 6.39 -11.44 7.06
CA TRP A 109 6.05 -12.64 6.30
C TRP A 109 7.25 -13.21 5.56
N LYS A 110 7.46 -14.52 5.69
CA LYS A 110 8.39 -15.30 4.89
C LYS A 110 7.61 -16.06 3.84
N GLN A 111 7.90 -15.80 2.58
CA GLN A 111 7.30 -16.51 1.46
C GLN A 111 8.23 -17.60 0.89
N ARG A 112 7.62 -18.61 0.28
CA ARG A 112 8.25 -19.48 -0.71
C ARG A 112 7.30 -19.56 -1.90
N LEU A 113 7.84 -19.31 -3.09
CA LEU A 113 7.11 -19.36 -4.36
C LEU A 113 7.88 -20.25 -5.34
N MET A 114 7.13 -21.03 -6.11
CA MET A 114 7.65 -21.87 -7.18
C MET A 114 6.57 -22.07 -8.24
N ILE A 115 6.99 -22.26 -9.49
CA ILE A 115 6.12 -22.66 -10.59
C ILE A 115 6.63 -24.02 -11.08
N LYS A 116 5.74 -24.99 -11.23
CA LYS A 116 6.08 -26.32 -11.76
C LYS A 116 4.84 -26.98 -12.32
N ASP A 117 4.96 -27.65 -13.47
CA ASP A 117 3.87 -28.40 -14.11
C ASP A 117 2.57 -27.58 -14.24
N ASP A 118 2.65 -26.35 -14.75
CA ASP A 118 1.54 -25.38 -14.86
C ASP A 118 0.83 -25.03 -13.53
N LYS A 119 1.49 -25.27 -12.39
CA LYS A 119 0.98 -24.94 -11.06
C LYS A 119 1.89 -23.97 -10.34
N ILE A 120 1.27 -23.09 -9.56
CA ILE A 120 1.95 -22.19 -8.63
C ILE A 120 1.88 -22.82 -7.25
N TYR A 121 3.03 -22.99 -6.62
CA TYR A 121 3.18 -23.45 -5.25
C TYR A 121 3.58 -22.26 -4.38
N CYS A 122 2.80 -22.01 -3.34
CA CYS A 122 2.96 -20.88 -2.45
C CYS A 122 2.90 -21.34 -0.99
N SER A 123 3.88 -20.91 -0.19
CA SER A 123 3.88 -21.06 1.25
C SER A 123 4.17 -19.70 1.87
N LEU A 124 3.37 -19.30 2.83
CA LEU A 124 3.49 -18.02 3.52
C LEU A 124 3.38 -18.26 5.02
N GLN A 125 4.38 -17.79 5.77
CA GLN A 125 4.46 -18.01 7.21
C GLN A 125 5.00 -16.76 7.93
N PRO A 126 4.61 -16.52 9.19
CA PRO A 126 5.16 -15.39 9.95
C PRO A 126 6.65 -15.58 10.23
N ILE A 127 7.47 -14.56 9.97
CA ILE A 127 8.93 -14.58 10.27
C ILE A 127 9.17 -14.81 11.76
N ALA A 128 8.40 -14.14 12.61
CA ALA A 128 8.47 -14.29 14.06
C ALA A 128 7.93 -15.64 14.58
N GLY A 129 7.38 -16.49 13.71
CA GLY A 129 6.75 -17.74 14.06
C GLY A 129 5.31 -17.59 14.58
N TRP A 130 4.56 -18.69 14.47
CA TRP A 130 3.13 -18.74 14.81
C TRP A 130 2.84 -18.44 16.29
N GLU A 131 3.75 -18.75 17.20
CA GLU A 131 3.57 -18.51 18.64
C GLU A 131 3.65 -17.03 19.02
N LEU A 132 4.49 -16.24 18.35
CA LEU A 132 4.52 -14.80 18.55
C LEU A 132 3.33 -14.12 17.86
N LEU A 133 2.92 -14.62 16.70
CA LEU A 133 1.73 -14.13 16.02
C LEU A 133 0.46 -14.39 16.86
N SER A 134 0.32 -15.57 17.47
CA SER A 134 -0.85 -15.91 18.30
C SER A 134 -1.02 -14.94 19.47
N LYS A 135 0.08 -14.54 20.12
CA LYS A 135 0.06 -13.53 21.21
C LYS A 135 -0.43 -12.17 20.74
N LYS A 136 -0.08 -11.75 19.51
CA LYS A 136 -0.57 -10.50 18.90
C LYS A 136 -2.04 -10.61 18.50
N CYS A 137 -2.48 -11.78 18.02
CA CYS A 137 -3.84 -12.03 17.54
C CYS A 137 -4.89 -12.13 18.64
N ARG A 138 -4.51 -12.39 19.90
CA ARG A 138 -5.45 -12.61 21.03
C ARG A 138 -6.51 -11.52 21.21
N TYR A 139 -6.31 -10.34 20.63
CA TYR A 139 -7.21 -9.20 20.74
C TYR A 139 -7.92 -8.83 19.43
N LEU A 140 -7.63 -9.52 18.33
CA LEU A 140 -8.09 -9.17 16.97
C LEU A 140 -8.88 -10.29 16.29
N VAL A 141 -8.62 -11.54 16.66
CA VAL A 141 -9.22 -12.73 16.04
C VAL A 141 -9.49 -13.75 17.14
N ASP A 142 -10.66 -14.39 17.12
CA ASP A 142 -11.00 -15.42 18.09
C ASP A 142 -10.00 -16.59 18.05
N SER A 143 -9.75 -17.22 19.20
CA SER A 143 -8.71 -18.26 19.32
C SER A 143 -8.96 -19.47 18.42
N VAL A 144 -10.22 -19.78 18.14
CA VAL A 144 -10.66 -20.85 17.23
C VAL A 144 -10.28 -20.49 15.78
N ASP A 145 -10.57 -19.26 15.36
CA ASP A 145 -10.23 -18.76 14.03
C ASP A 145 -8.72 -18.77 13.80
N PHE A 146 -7.93 -18.41 14.82
CA PHE A 146 -6.47 -18.45 14.72
C PHE A 146 -5.92 -19.86 14.50
N ALA A 147 -6.46 -20.87 15.19
CA ALA A 147 -6.03 -22.26 15.02
C ALA A 147 -6.33 -22.77 13.60
N THR A 148 -7.50 -22.46 13.06
CA THR A 148 -7.87 -22.78 11.68
C THR A 148 -6.96 -22.09 10.67
N ILE A 149 -6.61 -20.81 10.89
CA ILE A 149 -5.67 -20.09 10.03
C ILE A 149 -4.28 -20.74 10.09
N LYS A 150 -3.77 -21.03 11.30
CA LYS A 150 -2.47 -21.70 11.47
C LYS A 150 -2.44 -23.06 10.76
N GLN A 151 -3.49 -23.86 10.87
CA GLN A 151 -3.59 -25.15 10.18
C GLN A 151 -3.62 -24.96 8.66
N LYS A 152 -4.46 -24.08 8.14
CA LYS A 152 -4.58 -23.78 6.71
C LYS A 152 -3.22 -23.41 6.08
N TYR A 153 -2.45 -22.54 6.73
CA TYR A 153 -1.15 -22.10 6.24
C TYR A 153 0.03 -22.98 6.66
N SER A 154 -0.24 -24.11 7.34
CA SER A 154 0.74 -25.19 7.47
C SER A 154 0.85 -26.01 6.17
N TRP A 155 -0.19 -25.96 5.33
CA TRP A 155 -0.23 -26.61 4.03
C TRP A 155 0.26 -25.68 2.91
N VAL A 156 0.60 -26.27 1.77
CA VAL A 156 1.05 -25.53 0.59
C VAL A 156 -0.18 -25.08 -0.21
N LEU A 157 -0.26 -23.78 -0.51
CA LEU A 157 -1.23 -23.25 -1.45
C LEU A 157 -0.80 -23.63 -2.87
N VAL A 158 -1.65 -24.37 -3.57
CA VAL A 158 -1.45 -24.78 -4.96
C VAL A 158 -2.52 -24.12 -5.82
N ILE A 159 -2.09 -23.45 -6.89
CA ILE A 159 -2.97 -22.84 -7.88
C ILE A 159 -2.68 -23.42 -9.25
N ASP A 160 -3.68 -24.03 -9.87
CA ASP A 160 -3.62 -24.44 -11.27
C ASP A 160 -3.75 -23.20 -12.17
N ILE A 161 -2.75 -22.92 -13.00
CA ILE A 161 -2.74 -21.70 -13.83
C ILE A 161 -3.84 -21.75 -14.92
N LYS A 162 -4.16 -22.94 -15.44
CA LYS A 162 -5.13 -23.12 -16.52
C LYS A 162 -6.55 -23.02 -15.98
N ASP A 163 -6.84 -23.77 -14.92
CA ASP A 163 -8.17 -23.87 -14.34
C ASP A 163 -8.48 -22.74 -13.34
N LYS A 164 -7.45 -22.00 -12.89
CA LYS A 164 -7.52 -21.03 -11.79
C LYS A 164 -8.11 -21.61 -10.50
N LYS A 165 -7.99 -22.93 -10.34
CA LYS A 165 -8.44 -23.63 -9.14
C LYS A 165 -7.39 -23.51 -8.07
N THR A 166 -7.86 -23.25 -6.86
CA THR A 166 -7.02 -23.01 -5.70
C THR A 166 -7.31 -24.06 -4.64
N SER A 167 -6.27 -24.67 -4.11
CA SER A 167 -6.37 -25.68 -3.06
C SER A 167 -5.20 -25.59 -2.09
N PHE A 168 -5.44 -25.89 -0.82
CA PHE A 168 -4.37 -26.16 0.14
C PHE A 168 -4.10 -27.65 0.17
N VAL A 169 -2.85 -28.04 -0.03
CA VAL A 169 -2.43 -29.44 -0.09
C VAL A 169 -1.44 -29.72 1.04
N GLU A 170 -1.74 -30.76 1.83
CA GLU A 170 -0.85 -31.25 2.87
C GLU A 170 0.33 -31.98 2.20
N MET A 171 1.41 -31.24 2.00
CA MET A 171 2.66 -31.74 1.42
C MET A 171 3.83 -30.86 1.86
N ASP A 172 5.04 -31.40 1.76
CA ASP A 172 6.24 -30.58 1.85
C ASP A 172 6.33 -29.62 0.67
N PHE A 173 6.93 -28.45 0.90
CA PHE A 173 7.18 -27.51 -0.18
C PHE A 173 8.17 -28.17 -1.16
N PRO A 174 7.85 -28.27 -2.46
CA PRO A 174 8.69 -28.99 -3.40
C PRO A 174 10.11 -28.42 -3.45
N GLU A 175 11.10 -29.30 -3.65
CA GLU A 175 12.48 -28.87 -3.84
C GLU A 175 12.64 -28.05 -5.11
N ILE A 176 13.32 -26.91 -4.99
CA ILE A 176 13.62 -26.03 -6.12
C ILE A 176 14.79 -26.65 -6.89
N SER A 177 14.50 -27.29 -8.01
CA SER A 177 15.56 -27.58 -8.97
C SER A 177 16.05 -26.24 -9.55
N LYS A 178 17.36 -26.09 -9.79
CA LYS A 178 17.94 -24.86 -10.39
C LYS A 178 17.35 -24.50 -11.76
N HIS A 179 16.60 -25.41 -12.39
CA HIS A 179 16.00 -25.25 -13.71
C HIS A 179 14.51 -24.92 -13.68
N ASP A 180 13.82 -25.06 -12.53
CA ASP A 180 12.35 -25.00 -12.47
C ASP A 180 11.80 -23.57 -12.38
N SER A 181 12.63 -22.59 -12.01
CA SER A 181 12.16 -21.21 -11.80
C SER A 181 13.27 -20.16 -11.91
N THR A 182 13.03 -19.11 -12.69
CA THR A 182 13.89 -17.92 -12.70
C THR A 182 13.40 -16.94 -11.64
N TYR A 183 14.28 -16.60 -10.69
CA TYR A 183 13.96 -15.61 -9.66
C TYR A 183 14.23 -14.18 -10.14
N ILE A 184 13.29 -13.29 -9.89
CA ILE A 184 13.42 -11.86 -10.17
C ILE A 184 13.61 -11.14 -8.84
N SER A 185 14.63 -10.29 -8.77
CA SER A 185 14.89 -9.45 -7.60
C SER A 185 13.75 -8.45 -7.35
N ILE A 186 13.53 -8.08 -6.09
CA ILE A 186 12.52 -7.07 -5.71
C ILE A 186 12.74 -5.75 -6.48
N GLY A 187 13.99 -5.32 -6.64
CA GLY A 187 14.32 -4.09 -7.35
C GLY A 187 13.92 -4.14 -8.84
N GLU A 188 14.14 -5.27 -9.50
CA GLU A 188 13.70 -5.45 -10.89
C GLU A 188 12.17 -5.53 -10.98
N LEU A 189 11.52 -6.28 -10.08
CA LEU A 189 10.05 -6.35 -10.04
C LEU A 189 9.44 -4.95 -9.87
N LYS A 190 9.92 -4.16 -8.90
CA LYS A 190 9.45 -2.78 -8.66
C LYS A 190 9.58 -1.90 -9.90
N LYS A 191 10.67 -2.02 -10.67
CA LYS A 191 10.84 -1.29 -11.94
C LYS A 191 9.78 -1.67 -12.98
N LYS A 192 9.43 -2.96 -13.10
CA LYS A 192 8.38 -3.40 -14.03
C LYS A 192 6.99 -2.95 -13.57
N LEU A 193 6.71 -3.04 -12.28
CA LEU A 193 5.43 -2.63 -11.68
C LEU A 193 5.22 -1.11 -11.69
N ALA A 194 6.28 -0.30 -11.69
CA ALA A 194 6.18 1.15 -11.75
C ALA A 194 5.43 1.67 -12.99
N ARG A 195 5.30 0.87 -14.05
CA ARG A 195 4.56 1.21 -15.28
C ARG A 195 3.05 1.02 -15.14
N LEU A 196 2.62 0.14 -14.24
CA LEU A 196 1.20 -0.15 -14.05
C LEU A 196 0.48 1.04 -13.44
N PRO A 197 -0.72 1.41 -13.92
CA PRO A 197 -1.55 2.41 -13.27
C PRO A 197 -1.79 2.05 -11.80
N VAL A 198 -1.80 3.05 -10.92
CA VAL A 198 -1.96 2.86 -9.47
C VAL A 198 -3.29 2.18 -9.15
N VAL A 199 -4.34 2.41 -9.94
CA VAL A 199 -5.61 1.70 -9.79
C VAL A 199 -5.49 0.19 -10.07
N ALA A 200 -4.61 -0.22 -10.99
CA ALA A 200 -4.36 -1.63 -11.28
C ALA A 200 -3.66 -2.35 -10.12
N LEU A 201 -2.97 -1.59 -9.26
CA LEU A 201 -2.38 -2.06 -8.01
C LEU A 201 -3.42 -2.22 -6.88
N GLY A 202 -4.71 -2.03 -7.16
CA GLY A 202 -5.80 -2.06 -6.17
C GLY A 202 -5.98 -0.76 -5.40
N LEU A 203 -5.33 0.33 -5.81
CA LEU A 203 -5.33 1.61 -5.11
C LEU A 203 -6.24 2.64 -5.80
N ASP A 204 -7.55 2.40 -5.76
CA ASP A 204 -8.56 3.40 -6.13
C ASP A 204 -8.74 4.40 -4.97
N ILE A 205 -8.12 5.58 -5.10
CA ILE A 205 -8.12 6.57 -4.01
C ILE A 205 -9.50 7.14 -3.76
N LYS A 206 -10.43 7.10 -4.73
CA LYS A 206 -11.81 7.53 -4.55
C LYS A 206 -12.58 6.58 -3.64
N GLN A 207 -12.30 5.28 -3.72
CA GLN A 207 -12.88 4.28 -2.82
C GLN A 207 -12.25 4.34 -1.43
N ILE A 208 -10.93 4.49 -1.36
CA ILE A 208 -10.16 4.46 -0.09
C ILE A 208 -10.38 5.74 0.74
N TYR A 209 -10.40 6.91 0.11
CA TYR A 209 -10.43 8.20 0.80
C TYR A 209 -11.35 9.23 0.09
N PRO A 210 -12.68 8.99 0.07
CA PRO A 210 -13.61 9.72 -0.79
C PRO A 210 -13.66 11.23 -0.51
N LYS A 211 -13.53 12.02 -1.58
CA LYS A 211 -13.67 13.48 -1.62
C LYS A 211 -13.85 13.97 -3.07
N SER A 212 -13.99 15.28 -3.26
CA SER A 212 -14.13 15.87 -4.60
C SER A 212 -12.81 15.84 -5.40
N ALA A 213 -12.91 15.74 -6.72
CA ALA A 213 -11.74 15.79 -7.64
C ALA A 213 -10.88 17.04 -7.39
N LYS A 214 -11.52 18.20 -7.17
CA LYS A 214 -10.82 19.44 -6.83
C LYS A 214 -9.98 19.30 -5.55
N ALA A 215 -10.50 18.65 -4.51
CA ALA A 215 -9.77 18.44 -3.27
C ALA A 215 -8.62 17.42 -3.39
N TYR A 216 -8.68 16.48 -4.34
CA TYR A 216 -7.52 15.66 -4.70
C TYR A 216 -6.43 16.50 -5.35
N ILE A 217 -6.79 17.25 -6.38
CA ILE A 217 -5.86 18.07 -7.15
C ILE A 217 -5.20 19.12 -6.26
N ASP A 218 -5.97 19.84 -5.44
CA ASP A 218 -5.41 20.85 -4.53
C ASP A 218 -4.41 20.24 -3.53
N GLU A 219 -4.59 18.99 -3.10
CA GLU A 219 -3.61 18.34 -2.22
C GLU A 219 -2.27 18.04 -2.91
N VAL A 220 -2.28 17.81 -4.22
CA VAL A 220 -1.07 17.62 -5.04
C VAL A 220 -0.44 18.97 -5.39
N ILE A 221 -1.23 19.93 -5.89
CA ILE A 221 -0.76 21.26 -6.32
C ILE A 221 -0.14 22.05 -5.16
N TYR A 222 -0.69 21.91 -3.95
CA TYR A 222 -0.17 22.57 -2.74
C TYR A 222 0.69 21.64 -1.88
N PHE A 223 1.10 20.50 -2.42
CA PHE A 223 1.99 19.53 -1.76
C PHE A 223 1.56 19.15 -0.32
N LYS A 224 0.25 19.05 -0.07
CA LYS A 224 -0.34 18.74 1.25
C LYS A 224 -0.24 17.26 1.60
N ASN A 225 -0.23 16.39 0.57
CA ASN A 225 0.05 14.97 0.73
C ASN A 225 1.40 14.65 0.08
N ARG A 226 2.36 14.18 0.88
CA ARG A 226 3.72 13.88 0.46
C ARG A 226 3.91 12.45 -0.05
N SER A 227 2.90 11.59 0.03
CA SER A 227 3.00 10.20 -0.44
C SER A 227 3.16 10.18 -1.98
N PRO A 228 4.29 9.69 -2.53
CA PRO A 228 4.52 9.69 -3.97
C PRO A 228 3.47 8.87 -4.73
N LEU A 229 3.08 7.72 -4.18
CA LEU A 229 2.07 6.86 -4.78
C LEU A 229 0.68 7.50 -4.75
N TYR A 230 0.38 8.31 -3.73
CA TYR A 230 -0.84 9.12 -3.69
C TYR A 230 -0.86 10.20 -4.78
N GLN A 231 0.25 10.94 -4.92
CA GLN A 231 0.36 12.01 -5.92
C GLN A 231 0.19 11.44 -7.32
N ARG A 232 0.87 10.32 -7.61
CA ARG A 232 0.72 9.56 -8.84
C ARG A 232 -0.72 9.12 -9.07
N ALA A 233 -1.38 8.56 -8.06
CA ALA A 233 -2.78 8.17 -8.15
C ALA A 233 -3.70 9.35 -8.49
N VAL A 234 -3.45 10.54 -7.94
CA VAL A 234 -4.24 11.73 -8.26
C VAL A 234 -4.03 12.17 -9.70
N ILE A 235 -2.79 12.16 -10.19
CA ILE A 235 -2.46 12.49 -11.57
C ILE A 235 -3.18 11.54 -12.52
N GLU A 236 -3.01 10.23 -12.32
CA GLU A 236 -3.58 9.20 -13.19
C GLU A 236 -5.10 9.13 -13.14
N GLN A 237 -5.72 9.29 -11.97
CA GLN A 237 -7.16 9.07 -11.80
C GLN A 237 -8.01 10.34 -11.96
N PHE A 238 -7.43 11.53 -11.79
CA PHE A 238 -8.17 12.79 -11.88
C PHE A 238 -7.62 13.79 -12.90
N ILE A 239 -6.29 13.94 -13.00
CA ILE A 239 -5.70 14.95 -13.90
C ILE A 239 -5.59 14.42 -15.34
N ALA A 240 -5.38 13.12 -15.54
CA ALA A 240 -5.29 12.48 -16.86
C ALA A 240 -6.49 12.70 -17.77
N SER A 241 -7.67 12.93 -17.18
CA SER A 241 -8.91 13.21 -17.94
C SER A 241 -9.07 14.68 -18.35
N LYS A 242 -8.16 15.57 -17.95
CA LYS A 242 -8.25 17.02 -18.20
C LYS A 242 -7.73 17.41 -19.58
N SER A 243 -8.24 18.51 -20.10
CA SER A 243 -7.72 19.12 -21.32
C SER A 243 -6.33 19.73 -21.11
N LYS A 244 -5.52 19.84 -22.17
CA LYS A 244 -4.19 20.49 -22.13
C LYS A 244 -4.25 21.88 -21.48
N LYS A 245 -5.24 22.69 -21.84
CA LYS A 245 -5.47 24.02 -21.26
C LYS A 245 -5.72 23.97 -19.74
N GLU A 246 -6.44 22.97 -19.25
CA GLU A 246 -6.62 22.80 -17.80
C GLU A 246 -5.32 22.36 -17.11
N VAL A 247 -4.52 21.50 -17.75
CA VAL A 247 -3.21 21.09 -17.22
C VAL A 247 -2.25 22.29 -17.16
N GLU A 248 -2.20 23.13 -18.19
CA GLU A 248 -1.45 24.40 -18.18
C GLU A 248 -1.88 25.31 -17.02
N GLN A 249 -3.18 25.39 -16.74
CA GLN A 249 -3.69 26.15 -15.59
C GLN A 249 -3.24 25.57 -14.25
N LEU A 250 -3.10 24.25 -14.13
CA LEU A 250 -2.57 23.60 -12.93
C LEU A 250 -1.07 23.91 -12.76
N LEU A 251 -0.28 23.80 -13.83
CA LEU A 251 1.15 24.17 -13.82
C LEU A 251 1.35 25.64 -13.43
N ASN A 252 0.55 26.56 -13.98
CA ASN A 252 0.59 27.97 -13.60
C ASN A 252 0.21 28.20 -12.13
N LYS A 253 -0.72 27.41 -11.58
CA LYS A 253 -1.05 27.45 -10.15
C LYS A 253 0.10 26.98 -9.28
N MET A 254 0.80 25.91 -9.67
CA MET A 254 1.99 25.42 -8.97
C MET A 254 3.08 26.49 -8.95
N LYS A 255 3.42 27.07 -10.11
CA LYS A 255 4.42 28.15 -10.23
C LYS A 255 4.09 29.35 -9.37
N LYS A 256 2.81 29.76 -9.36
CA LYS A 256 2.31 30.86 -8.52
C LYS A 256 2.33 30.52 -7.02
N HIS A 257 2.18 29.26 -6.65
CA HIS A 257 2.28 28.83 -5.26
C HIS A 257 3.75 28.85 -4.80
N GLU A 258 4.62 28.23 -5.57
CA GLU A 258 6.07 28.19 -5.35
C GLU A 258 6.67 29.59 -5.20
N SER A 259 6.27 30.54 -6.05
CA SER A 259 6.75 31.93 -5.98
C SER A 259 6.37 32.66 -4.70
N LYS A 260 5.43 32.13 -3.91
CA LYS A 260 4.99 32.69 -2.63
C LYS A 260 5.64 32.00 -1.42
N LEU A 261 6.29 30.87 -1.63
CA LEU A 261 7.02 30.17 -0.59
C LEU A 261 8.39 30.82 -0.42
N GLU A 262 8.92 30.77 0.80
CA GLU A 262 10.25 31.30 1.12
C GLU A 262 11.02 30.29 2.00
N GLY A 263 12.34 30.42 2.02
CA GLY A 263 13.22 29.61 2.88
C GLY A 263 13.06 28.09 2.68
N LEU A 264 12.93 27.37 3.80
CA LEU A 264 12.85 25.91 3.83
C LEU A 264 11.61 25.38 3.11
N GLU A 265 10.46 26.06 3.24
CA GLU A 265 9.22 25.62 2.61
C GLU A 265 9.33 25.62 1.07
N LYS A 266 9.98 26.65 0.52
CA LYS A 266 10.24 26.75 -0.91
C LYS A 266 11.17 25.62 -1.37
N MET A 267 12.28 25.43 -0.67
CA MET A 267 13.26 24.38 -0.99
C MET A 267 12.63 22.97 -0.93
N GLU A 268 11.85 22.67 0.10
CA GLU A 268 11.12 21.40 0.18
C GLU A 268 10.15 21.23 -0.98
N TYR A 269 9.37 22.28 -1.28
CA TYR A 269 8.43 22.24 -2.39
C TYR A 269 9.13 22.00 -3.72
N GLU A 270 10.22 22.71 -4.03
CA GLU A 270 10.99 22.54 -5.27
C GLU A 270 11.54 21.10 -5.41
N ILE A 271 12.11 20.56 -4.32
CA ILE A 271 12.68 19.20 -4.33
C ILE A 271 11.59 18.15 -4.57
N TYR A 272 10.49 18.23 -3.82
CA TYR A 272 9.51 17.15 -3.82
C TYR A 272 8.41 17.27 -4.87
N SER A 273 8.17 18.47 -5.41
CA SER A 273 7.18 18.68 -6.48
C SER A 273 7.73 18.43 -7.89
N LYS A 274 9.05 18.24 -8.03
CA LYS A 274 9.73 18.06 -9.32
C LYS A 274 9.11 16.96 -10.19
N ASP A 275 8.82 15.80 -9.60
CA ASP A 275 8.22 14.68 -10.34
C ASP A 275 6.80 15.00 -10.80
N ILE A 276 6.04 15.75 -10.00
CA ILE A 276 4.70 16.23 -10.39
C ILE A 276 4.81 17.19 -11.57
N TYR A 277 5.74 18.13 -11.54
CA TYR A 277 5.97 19.05 -12.67
C TYR A 277 6.25 18.29 -13.97
N ASN A 278 7.19 17.35 -13.94
CA ASN A 278 7.55 16.53 -15.10
C ASN A 278 6.33 15.77 -15.64
N MET A 279 5.59 15.10 -14.75
CA MET A 279 4.39 14.34 -15.15
C MET A 279 3.31 15.23 -15.79
N LEU A 280 3.13 16.46 -15.30
CA LEU A 280 2.15 17.39 -15.88
C LEU A 280 2.65 17.99 -17.21
N GLU A 281 3.94 18.24 -17.35
CA GLU A 281 4.55 18.72 -18.61
C GLU A 281 4.46 17.67 -19.72
N ASP A 282 4.64 16.38 -19.40
CA ASP A 282 4.50 15.26 -20.33
C ASP A 282 3.06 15.11 -20.91
N MET A 283 2.07 15.77 -20.30
CA MET A 283 0.67 15.75 -20.72
C MET A 283 0.27 16.89 -21.66
N LEU A 284 1.17 17.86 -21.91
CA LEU A 284 0.96 18.99 -22.80
C LEU A 284 1.29 18.70 -24.26
#